data_AF-A0A1I7S0U4-F1
#
_entry.id   AF-A0A1I7S0U4-F1
#
_cell.length_a   1.000
_cell.length_b   1.000
_cell.length_c   1.000
_cell.angle_alpha   90.00
_cell.angle_beta   90.00
_cell.angle_gamma   90.00
#
_symmetry.space_group_name_H-M   'P 1'
#
loop_
_entity.id
_entity.type
_entity.pdbx_description
1 polymer ?
#
loop_
_entity_poly.entity_id
_entity_poly.type
_entity_poly.pdbx_seq_one_letter_code
_entity_poly.pdbx_strand_id
1 'polypeptide(L)'
;MVGPQPVFPGGSVMAHQRGPYDPSIVNEPYYHGLLPREDIRMMLHNNGDFLIRTSEPNAKDGVRSYILSVMVYQDKEESGIKHYVIQNSSNRWTIEKYGFDSIKAMVEYHVHRVESISKSIPEVILRTPIGRQAWELSHSDITLTKKLGEGAFGEVRKGTLKLKGGGIANVAVKLAKLDNLTKEQIKEIMQEARLMRNFDHINIVKFYGVAAGQEPLMVLMELVDCGALDSYLQKGEQPPARKAIMCVQASFGIEYLHVKNVIHRDIAARNCLYGDGQVKISDFGLSVEGTVYQMDPHRRVPIRWLAPETLQTFIYTQKTDVWAFGILCWEIFSNGQEPYPGLSPAETFQKVKEGYLRQPSRWTSTQDPIPGVFADKSAIFGFDTQFKQHNTDKNGAFTAGHKINSTNPTALVAAIPTPIYILPS
;
A
#
# COMPACT_ATOMS: atom_id res chain seq x y z
N MET A 1 -8.41 -28.77 29.54
CA MET A 1 -9.73 -28.89 28.89
C MET A 1 -9.94 -27.64 28.06
N VAL A 2 -10.01 -27.79 26.74
CA VAL A 2 -10.23 -26.67 25.81
C VAL A 2 -11.68 -26.24 25.95
N GLY A 3 -11.93 -24.98 26.33
CA GLY A 3 -13.28 -24.42 26.41
C GLY A 3 -13.94 -24.33 25.02
N PRO A 4 -15.27 -24.18 24.96
CA PRO A 4 -16.01 -24.20 23.69
C PRO A 4 -15.63 -23.00 22.81
N GLN A 5 -15.52 -23.27 21.50
CA GLN A 5 -15.10 -22.31 20.48
C GLN A 5 -16.24 -21.38 20.07
N PRO A 6 -16.04 -20.05 19.99
CA PRO A 6 -16.99 -19.15 19.34
C PRO A 6 -16.89 -19.29 17.83
N VAL A 7 -17.95 -19.82 17.20
CA VAL A 7 -18.06 -20.00 15.75
C VAL A 7 -18.61 -18.70 15.14
N PHE A 8 -17.85 -18.08 14.23
CA PHE A 8 -18.38 -17.01 13.38
C PHE A 8 -19.28 -17.60 12.27
N PRO A 9 -20.35 -16.90 11.82
CA PRO A 9 -21.16 -17.36 10.70
C PRO A 9 -20.31 -17.29 9.43
N GLY A 10 -19.84 -18.44 8.94
CA GLY A 10 -18.96 -18.52 7.76
C GLY A 10 -17.99 -19.69 7.71
N GLY A 11 -17.92 -20.55 8.74
CA GLY A 11 -17.30 -21.88 8.63
C GLY A 11 -15.77 -21.95 8.47
N SER A 12 -15.05 -20.84 8.63
CA SER A 12 -13.58 -20.87 8.76
C SER A 12 -13.19 -20.81 10.23
N VAL A 13 -12.63 -21.91 10.74
CA VAL A 13 -11.99 -21.97 12.06
C VAL A 13 -10.77 -21.04 12.00
N MET A 14 -10.79 -19.92 12.73
CA MET A 14 -9.59 -19.10 12.87
C MET A 14 -8.50 -19.95 13.51
N ALA A 15 -7.31 -19.98 12.91
CA ALA A 15 -6.14 -20.52 13.58
C ALA A 15 -5.87 -19.64 14.81
N HIS A 16 -6.18 -20.13 16.01
CA HIS A 16 -5.69 -19.50 17.23
C HIS A 16 -4.16 -19.43 17.15
N GLN A 17 -3.60 -18.33 17.68
CA GLN A 17 -2.17 -18.19 17.90
C GLN A 17 -1.63 -19.47 18.55
N ARG A 18 -0.69 -20.15 17.89
CA ARG A 18 -0.02 -21.31 18.48
C ARG A 18 0.82 -20.82 19.67
N GLY A 19 0.57 -21.38 20.86
CA GLY A 19 1.30 -21.06 22.09
C GLY A 19 0.42 -20.51 23.22
N PRO A 20 1.03 -20.03 24.31
CA PRO A 20 0.32 -19.39 25.42
C PRO A 20 -0.43 -18.16 24.93
N TYR A 21 -1.73 -18.09 25.23
CA TYR A 21 -2.62 -17.02 24.80
C TYR A 21 -3.26 -16.37 26.03
N ASP A 22 -3.23 -15.04 26.08
CA ASP A 22 -3.93 -14.25 27.10
C ASP A 22 -5.15 -13.55 26.49
N PRO A 23 -6.38 -13.98 26.81
CA PRO A 23 -7.58 -13.32 26.28
C PRO A 23 -7.75 -11.89 26.79
N SER A 24 -7.14 -11.54 27.94
CA SER A 24 -7.31 -10.20 28.54
C SER A 24 -6.69 -9.09 27.71
N ILE A 25 -5.67 -9.39 26.89
CA ILE A 25 -4.91 -8.37 26.16
C ILE A 25 -5.57 -7.95 24.85
N VAL A 26 -6.43 -8.78 24.26
CA VAL A 26 -6.93 -8.57 22.88
C VAL A 26 -7.77 -7.31 22.73
N ASN A 27 -8.46 -6.90 23.79
CA ASN A 27 -9.31 -5.70 23.81
C ASN A 27 -8.60 -4.50 24.44
N GLU A 28 -7.36 -4.64 24.91
CA GLU A 28 -6.63 -3.53 25.49
C GLU A 28 -6.18 -2.55 24.40
N PRO A 29 -6.30 -1.23 24.64
CA PRO A 29 -6.01 -0.22 23.63
C PRO A 29 -4.55 -0.21 23.24
N TYR A 30 -3.65 -0.64 24.13
CA TYR A 30 -2.20 -0.72 23.90
C TYR A 30 -1.74 -2.06 23.29
N TYR A 31 -2.67 -2.89 22.84
CA TYR A 31 -2.36 -4.11 22.08
C TYR A 31 -2.54 -3.90 20.58
N HIS A 32 -1.43 -4.06 19.85
CA HIS A 32 -1.33 -3.78 18.41
C HIS A 32 -1.14 -5.04 17.54
N GLY A 33 -1.16 -6.23 18.14
CA GLY A 33 -1.02 -7.48 17.39
C GLY A 33 0.25 -7.56 16.55
N LEU A 34 0.13 -7.71 15.24
CA LEU A 34 1.19 -8.04 14.29
C LEU A 34 2.00 -6.82 13.80
N LEU A 35 1.92 -5.66 14.45
CA LEU A 35 2.67 -4.48 14.00
C LEU A 35 4.20 -4.72 13.99
N PRO A 36 4.88 -4.45 12.85
CA PRO A 36 6.34 -4.46 12.74
C PRO A 36 7.01 -3.42 13.63
N ARG A 37 8.31 -3.62 13.89
CA ARG A 37 9.13 -2.66 14.65
C ARG A 37 9.17 -1.28 14.00
N GLU A 38 9.10 -1.23 12.68
CA GLU A 38 9.13 0.02 11.89
C GLU A 38 7.91 0.90 12.22
N ASP A 39 6.70 0.34 12.39
CA ASP A 39 5.53 1.11 12.82
C ASP A 39 5.66 1.57 14.29
N ILE A 40 6.24 0.73 15.15
CA ILE A 40 6.39 1.06 16.58
C ILE A 40 7.27 2.31 16.77
N ARG A 41 8.30 2.49 15.94
CA ARG A 41 9.19 3.67 15.98
C ARG A 41 8.45 4.97 15.71
N MET A 42 7.37 4.92 14.93
CA MET A 42 6.55 6.09 14.59
C MET A 42 5.54 6.43 15.69
N MET A 43 5.46 5.63 16.77
CA MET A 43 4.41 5.71 17.79
C MET A 43 4.95 5.95 19.20
N LEU A 44 6.14 5.45 19.51
CA LEU A 44 6.77 5.66 20.82
C LEU A 44 7.74 6.84 20.74
N HIS A 45 7.47 7.92 21.48
CA HIS A 45 8.26 9.15 21.40
C HIS A 45 8.85 9.57 22.73
N ASN A 46 8.07 9.47 23.81
CA ASN A 46 8.46 9.93 25.13
C ASN A 46 8.96 8.77 25.99
N ASN A 47 9.84 9.07 26.95
CA ASN A 47 10.29 8.06 27.89
C ASN A 47 9.11 7.44 28.65
N GLY A 48 9.03 6.12 28.63
CA GLY A 48 7.96 5.32 29.22
C GLY A 48 6.70 5.18 28.35
N ASP A 49 6.68 5.72 27.13
CA ASP A 49 5.69 5.32 26.13
C ASP A 49 5.87 3.83 25.83
N PHE A 50 4.79 3.07 25.88
CA PHE A 50 4.85 1.63 25.67
C PHE A 50 3.63 1.09 24.93
N LEU A 51 3.83 -0.08 24.32
CA LEU A 51 2.77 -0.88 23.73
C LEU A 51 3.12 -2.37 23.73
N ILE A 52 2.11 -3.20 23.52
CA ILE A 52 2.26 -4.65 23.40
C ILE A 52 1.91 -5.08 21.98
N ARG A 53 2.74 -5.97 21.45
CA ARG A 53 2.56 -6.59 20.13
C ARG A 53 2.88 -8.08 20.22
N THR A 54 2.66 -8.77 19.13
CA THR A 54 3.00 -10.18 18.97
C THR A 54 4.30 -10.28 18.15
N SER A 55 5.14 -11.26 18.47
CA SER A 55 6.36 -11.56 17.74
C SER A 55 6.08 -12.18 16.37
N GLU A 56 7.11 -12.26 15.55
CA GLU A 56 7.17 -13.18 14.42
C GLU A 56 6.99 -14.63 14.91
N PRO A 57 6.49 -15.56 14.07
CA PRO A 57 6.47 -16.97 14.40
C PRO A 57 7.91 -17.43 14.61
N ASN A 58 8.17 -18.12 15.73
CA ASN A 58 9.47 -18.74 15.95
C ASN A 58 9.70 -19.81 14.86
N ALA A 59 10.87 -19.76 14.22
CA ALA A 59 11.22 -20.65 13.11
C ALA A 59 11.17 -22.16 13.47
N LYS A 60 11.26 -22.52 14.75
CA LYS A 60 11.26 -23.92 15.20
C LYS A 60 9.87 -24.53 15.37
N ASP A 61 8.93 -23.77 15.92
CA ASP A 61 7.62 -24.28 16.36
C ASP A 61 6.42 -23.45 15.85
N GLY A 62 6.68 -22.33 15.17
CA GLY A 62 5.67 -21.38 14.70
C GLY A 62 4.98 -20.60 15.82
N VAL A 63 5.44 -20.74 17.07
CA VAL A 63 4.83 -20.08 18.23
C VAL A 63 5.18 -18.60 18.21
N ARG A 64 4.19 -17.76 18.49
CA ARG A 64 4.39 -16.32 18.66
C ARG A 64 4.34 -15.96 20.13
N SER A 65 5.24 -15.09 20.57
CA SER A 65 5.29 -14.54 21.92
C SER A 65 4.74 -13.12 21.96
N TYR A 66 4.22 -12.69 23.09
CA TYR A 66 3.94 -11.28 23.30
C TYR A 66 5.23 -10.52 23.56
N ILE A 67 5.30 -9.29 23.03
CA ILE A 67 6.44 -8.40 23.17
C ILE A 67 5.94 -7.07 23.70
N LEU A 68 6.50 -6.65 24.83
CA LEU A 68 6.39 -5.29 25.34
C LEU A 68 7.48 -4.44 24.69
N SER A 69 7.08 -3.37 24.00
CA SER A 69 7.99 -2.37 23.44
C SER A 69 7.85 -1.08 24.23
N VAL A 70 8.96 -0.52 24.71
CA VAL A 70 8.96 0.67 25.57
C VAL A 70 10.09 1.61 25.15
N MET A 71 9.79 2.91 25.07
CA MET A 71 10.78 3.96 24.85
C MET A 71 11.48 4.28 26.17
N VAL A 72 12.81 4.22 26.17
CA VAL A 72 13.66 4.48 27.36
C VAL A 72 14.49 5.75 27.18
N TYR A 73 15.02 5.98 25.98
CA TYR A 73 15.87 7.12 25.68
C TYR A 73 15.29 7.90 24.51
N GLN A 74 14.58 9.00 24.83
CA GLN A 74 13.82 9.81 23.88
C GLN A 74 14.63 10.28 22.67
N ASP A 75 15.88 10.73 22.87
CA ASP A 75 16.72 11.29 21.80
C ASP A 75 17.51 10.24 21.01
N LYS A 76 17.30 8.95 21.28
CA LYS A 76 18.12 7.86 20.74
C LYS A 76 17.36 6.98 19.74
N GLU A 77 16.42 7.52 18.96
CA GLU A 77 15.62 6.83 17.93
C GLU A 77 15.50 5.29 18.13
N GLU A 78 15.91 4.46 17.16
CA GLU A 78 15.82 3.00 17.22
C GLU A 78 16.50 2.41 18.47
N SER A 79 17.61 2.98 18.92
CA SER A 79 18.36 2.48 20.08
C SER A 79 17.71 2.83 21.43
N GLY A 80 16.79 3.80 21.42
CA GLY A 80 16.00 4.25 22.56
C GLY A 80 14.84 3.33 22.90
N ILE A 81 14.37 2.53 21.95
CA ILE A 81 13.28 1.57 22.17
C ILE A 81 13.85 0.22 22.63
N LYS A 82 13.34 -0.31 23.74
CA LYS A 82 13.64 -1.66 24.22
C LYS A 82 12.46 -2.59 23.98
N HIS A 83 12.76 -3.84 23.63
CA HIS A 83 11.78 -4.88 23.34
C HIS A 83 11.98 -6.06 24.28
N TYR A 84 10.99 -6.36 25.10
CA TYR A 84 11.00 -7.46 26.07
C TYR A 84 10.02 -8.54 25.64
N VAL A 85 10.49 -9.78 25.56
CA VAL A 85 9.61 -10.94 25.37
C VAL A 85 8.90 -11.21 26.70
N ILE A 86 7.56 -11.21 26.66
CA ILE A 86 6.74 -11.59 27.81
C ILE A 86 6.66 -13.11 27.81
N GLN A 87 7.24 -13.72 28.83
CA GLN A 87 7.30 -15.17 28.99
C GLN A 87 6.05 -15.68 29.70
N ASN A 88 5.62 -16.89 29.36
CA ASN A 88 4.61 -17.62 30.12
C ASN A 88 5.25 -18.89 30.68
N SER A 89 5.33 -18.97 32.00
CA SER A 89 5.83 -20.15 32.72
C SER A 89 4.79 -20.56 33.75
N SER A 90 4.32 -21.81 33.69
CA SER A 90 3.29 -22.34 34.60
C SER A 90 2.03 -21.46 34.69
N ASN A 91 1.53 -20.98 33.55
CA ASN A 91 0.40 -20.06 33.42
C ASN A 91 0.61 -18.69 34.10
N ARG A 92 1.85 -18.31 34.38
CA ARG A 92 2.19 -16.97 34.87
C ARG A 92 2.98 -16.17 33.87
N TRP A 93 2.52 -14.95 33.62
CA TRP A 93 3.10 -13.99 32.67
C TRP A 93 4.20 -13.16 33.33
N THR A 94 5.41 -13.18 32.80
CA THR A 94 6.57 -12.53 33.42
C THR A 94 7.46 -11.87 32.37
N ILE A 95 8.14 -10.78 32.74
CA ILE A 95 9.31 -10.29 32.00
C ILE A 95 10.58 -10.74 32.70
N GLU A 96 10.93 -10.12 33.85
CA GLU A 96 12.16 -10.47 34.58
C GLU A 96 11.97 -10.64 36.11
N LYS A 97 10.97 -10.00 36.72
CA LYS A 97 10.85 -9.88 38.19
C LYS A 97 9.70 -10.70 38.80
N TYR A 98 8.47 -10.40 38.39
CA TYR A 98 7.25 -10.89 39.03
C TYR A 98 6.37 -11.65 38.05
N GLY A 99 5.68 -12.68 38.53
CA GLY A 99 4.72 -13.44 37.74
C GLY A 99 3.30 -12.89 37.86
N PHE A 100 2.63 -12.77 36.71
CA PHE A 100 1.28 -12.30 36.34
C PHE A 100 0.20 -13.39 36.18
N ASP A 101 -1.04 -13.23 36.65
CA ASP A 101 -2.16 -14.09 36.19
C ASP A 101 -2.58 -13.73 34.76
N SER A 102 -2.34 -12.47 34.38
CA SER A 102 -2.53 -11.95 33.03
C SER A 102 -1.47 -10.89 32.71
N ILE A 103 -1.25 -10.66 31.41
CA ILE A 103 -0.47 -9.56 30.86
C ILE A 103 -1.09 -8.22 31.27
N LYS A 104 -2.43 -8.13 31.31
CA LYS A 104 -3.11 -6.93 31.80
C LYS A 104 -2.71 -6.62 33.25
N ALA A 105 -2.79 -7.60 34.15
CA ALA A 105 -2.40 -7.43 35.55
C ALA A 105 -0.92 -7.06 35.71
N MET A 106 -0.05 -7.64 34.87
CA MET A 106 1.38 -7.28 34.82
C MET A 106 1.58 -5.81 34.43
N VAL A 107 0.91 -5.35 33.38
CA VAL A 107 0.99 -3.94 32.91
C VAL A 107 0.46 -3.01 33.99
N GLU A 108 -0.72 -3.28 34.52
CA GLU A 108 -1.34 -2.49 35.59
C GLU A 108 -0.38 -2.36 36.78
N TYR A 109 0.19 -3.46 37.26
CA TYR A 109 1.13 -3.43 38.37
C TYR A 109 2.33 -2.51 38.12
N HIS A 110 2.99 -2.64 36.96
CA HIS A 110 4.19 -1.86 36.64
C HIS A 110 3.89 -0.38 36.36
N VAL A 111 2.74 -0.06 35.75
CA VAL A 111 2.27 1.32 35.56
C VAL A 111 1.96 1.99 36.91
N HIS A 112 1.33 1.27 37.85
CA HIS A 112 0.99 1.84 39.16
C HIS A 112 2.21 1.98 40.09
N ARG A 113 3.13 1.00 40.08
CA ARG A 113 4.31 1.02 40.96
C ARG A 113 5.41 1.94 40.45
N VAL A 114 5.42 2.26 39.15
CA VAL A 114 6.44 3.11 38.49
C VAL A 114 7.87 2.59 38.75
N GLU A 115 7.99 1.27 38.87
CA GLU A 115 9.28 0.59 39.03
C GLU A 115 9.80 0.10 37.68
N SER A 116 11.12 -0.07 37.56
CA SER A 116 11.68 -0.68 36.36
C SER A 116 11.18 -2.10 36.19
N ILE A 117 10.77 -2.46 34.97
CA ILE A 117 10.44 -3.84 34.61
C ILE A 117 11.68 -4.72 34.47
N SER A 118 12.86 -4.10 34.27
CA SER A 118 14.13 -4.79 34.08
C SER A 118 14.95 -4.86 35.37
N LYS A 119 15.70 -5.94 35.55
CA LYS A 119 16.68 -6.14 36.61
C LYS A 119 18.00 -5.43 36.31
N SER A 120 18.37 -5.33 35.03
CA SER A 120 19.67 -4.80 34.60
C SER A 120 19.63 -3.32 34.22
N ILE A 121 18.46 -2.79 33.85
CA ILE A 121 18.31 -1.41 33.41
C ILE A 121 17.27 -0.70 34.30
N PRO A 122 17.65 0.24 35.18
CA PRO A 122 16.75 0.88 36.13
C PRO A 122 15.77 1.90 35.51
N GLU A 123 15.99 2.34 34.28
CA GLU A 123 15.17 3.38 33.63
C GLU A 123 13.97 2.84 32.84
N VAL A 124 13.76 1.51 32.79
CA VAL A 124 12.72 0.89 31.95
C VAL A 124 11.37 0.90 32.65
N ILE A 125 10.72 2.05 32.65
CA ILE A 125 9.47 2.31 33.38
C ILE A 125 8.30 2.40 32.41
N LEU A 126 7.17 1.80 32.74
CA LEU A 126 5.93 1.95 31.96
C LEU A 126 5.15 3.16 32.46
N ARG A 127 4.89 4.12 31.57
CA ARG A 127 4.17 5.35 31.91
C ARG A 127 2.91 5.51 31.08
N THR A 128 3.07 5.57 29.76
CA THR A 128 1.98 5.93 28.85
C THR A 128 1.66 4.76 27.93
N PRO A 129 0.49 4.11 28.09
CA PRO A 129 0.04 3.13 27.12
C PRO A 129 -0.31 3.83 25.81
N ILE A 130 0.38 3.51 24.72
CA ILE A 130 0.06 4.03 23.39
C ILE A 130 -1.08 3.24 22.81
N GLY A 131 -2.19 3.91 22.49
CA GLY A 131 -3.40 3.28 21.95
C GLY A 131 -3.32 2.99 20.45
N ARG A 132 -4.22 2.11 19.98
CA ARG A 132 -4.44 1.85 18.54
C ARG A 132 -4.68 3.13 17.75
N GLN A 133 -4.03 3.22 16.61
CA GLN A 133 -4.13 4.34 15.68
C GLN A 133 -5.44 4.30 14.89
N ALA A 134 -5.83 5.43 14.30
CA ALA A 134 -7.10 5.53 13.56
C ALA A 134 -7.20 4.56 12.37
N TRP A 135 -6.06 4.20 11.77
CA TRP A 135 -5.93 3.25 10.66
C TRP A 135 -5.83 1.78 11.11
N GLU A 136 -5.72 1.50 12.41
CA GLU A 136 -5.75 0.14 12.96
C GLU A 136 -7.21 -0.29 13.14
N LEU A 137 -7.67 -1.17 12.26
CA LEU A 137 -9.05 -1.65 12.21
C LEU A 137 -9.21 -2.92 13.06
N SER A 138 -10.39 -3.09 13.66
CA SER A 138 -10.73 -4.33 14.36
C SER A 138 -11.20 -5.39 13.36
N HIS A 139 -10.72 -6.63 13.50
CA HIS A 139 -11.23 -7.78 12.74
C HIS A 139 -12.74 -7.98 12.91
N SER A 140 -13.30 -7.61 14.06
CA SER A 140 -14.74 -7.71 14.34
C SER A 140 -15.60 -6.78 13.48
N ASP A 141 -15.01 -5.71 12.94
CA ASP A 141 -15.71 -4.74 12.11
C ASP A 141 -15.70 -5.14 10.62
N ILE A 142 -15.07 -6.28 10.28
CA ILE A 142 -14.81 -6.71 8.92
C ILE A 142 -15.55 -8.01 8.64
N THR A 143 -16.36 -8.01 7.58
CA THR A 143 -17.01 -9.23 7.08
C THR A 143 -16.50 -9.54 5.69
N LEU A 144 -15.89 -10.71 5.50
CA LEU A 144 -15.40 -11.19 4.20
C LEU A 144 -16.52 -11.94 3.46
N THR A 145 -16.60 -11.74 2.16
CA THR A 145 -17.63 -12.37 1.31
C THR A 145 -16.97 -13.16 0.18
N LYS A 146 -16.94 -12.61 -1.04
CA LYS A 146 -16.52 -13.27 -2.27
C LYS A 146 -15.02 -13.05 -2.55
N LYS A 147 -14.31 -14.08 -3.03
CA LYS A 147 -12.97 -13.91 -3.61
C LYS A 147 -13.04 -13.12 -4.92
N LEU A 148 -12.26 -12.05 -5.03
CA LEU A 148 -12.16 -11.19 -6.21
C LEU A 148 -10.98 -11.57 -7.10
N GLY A 149 -9.86 -11.95 -6.50
CA GLY A 149 -8.65 -12.30 -7.21
C GLY A 149 -7.57 -12.86 -6.30
N GLU A 150 -6.43 -13.18 -6.89
CA GLU A 150 -5.23 -13.66 -6.22
C GLU A 150 -4.02 -13.04 -6.92
N GLY A 151 -3.14 -12.42 -6.14
CA GLY A 151 -1.94 -11.75 -6.62
C GLY A 151 -0.69 -12.30 -5.91
N ALA A 152 0.46 -11.70 -6.22
CA ALA A 152 1.76 -12.14 -5.68
C ALA A 152 1.82 -12.13 -4.13
N PHE A 153 1.06 -11.23 -3.50
CA PHE A 153 1.06 -11.02 -2.05
C PHE A 153 -0.11 -11.72 -1.32
N GLY A 154 -0.93 -12.48 -2.04
CA GLY A 154 -2.04 -13.24 -1.47
C GLY A 154 -3.38 -13.00 -2.16
N GLU A 155 -4.47 -13.25 -1.42
CA GLU A 155 -5.83 -13.25 -1.96
C GLU A 155 -6.52 -11.91 -1.72
N VAL A 156 -7.28 -11.43 -2.71
CA VAL A 156 -8.15 -10.26 -2.57
C VAL A 156 -9.60 -10.71 -2.51
N ARG A 157 -10.34 -10.27 -1.48
CA ARG A 157 -11.76 -10.58 -1.29
C ARG A 157 -12.60 -9.31 -1.20
N LYS A 158 -13.85 -9.39 -1.62
CA LYS A 158 -14.89 -8.40 -1.32
C LYS A 158 -15.29 -8.57 0.14
N GLY A 159 -15.59 -7.46 0.80
CA GLY A 159 -16.13 -7.47 2.15
C GLY A 159 -16.91 -6.21 2.49
N THR A 160 -17.31 -6.11 3.75
CA THR A 160 -17.91 -4.92 4.33
C THR A 160 -17.13 -4.50 5.57
N LEU A 161 -16.93 -3.19 5.74
CA LEU A 161 -16.31 -2.58 6.91
C LEU A 161 -17.35 -1.74 7.66
N LYS A 162 -17.53 -2.01 8.96
CA LYS A 162 -18.29 -1.16 9.86
C LYS A 162 -17.42 0.05 10.25
N LEU A 163 -17.84 1.23 9.83
CA LEU A 163 -17.17 2.49 10.15
C LEU A 163 -17.52 2.93 11.58
N LYS A 164 -16.63 3.72 12.21
CA LYS A 164 -16.85 4.24 13.58
C LYS A 164 -18.15 5.04 13.73
N GLY A 165 -18.63 5.68 12.67
CA GLY A 165 -19.92 6.39 12.63
C GLY A 165 -21.15 5.51 12.42
N GLY A 166 -21.01 4.18 12.45
CA GLY A 166 -22.12 3.23 12.26
C GLY A 166 -22.45 2.89 10.80
N GLY A 167 -21.90 3.62 9.84
CA GLY A 167 -22.04 3.31 8.41
C GLY A 167 -21.32 2.02 8.00
N ILE A 168 -21.74 1.42 6.89
CA ILE A 168 -21.11 0.24 6.30
C ILE A 168 -20.51 0.63 4.95
N ALA A 169 -19.22 0.36 4.76
CA ALA A 169 -18.52 0.55 3.49
C ALA A 169 -18.29 -0.80 2.80
N ASN A 170 -18.53 -0.87 1.49
CA ASN A 170 -18.05 -1.99 0.67
C ASN A 170 -16.55 -1.83 0.44
N VAL A 171 -15.80 -2.90 0.70
CA VAL A 171 -14.32 -2.87 0.69
C VAL A 171 -13.74 -4.01 -0.14
N ALA A 172 -12.57 -3.77 -0.71
CA ALA A 172 -11.64 -4.80 -1.14
C ALA A 172 -10.67 -5.08 0.02
N VAL A 173 -10.49 -6.35 0.34
CA VAL A 173 -9.64 -6.82 1.44
C VAL A 173 -8.52 -7.66 0.86
N LYS A 174 -7.28 -7.17 0.94
CA LYS A 174 -6.07 -7.92 0.57
C LYS A 174 -5.63 -8.71 1.80
N LEU A 175 -5.65 -10.03 1.69
CA LEU A 175 -5.24 -10.97 2.73
C LEU A 175 -3.84 -11.47 2.46
N ALA A 176 -2.98 -11.35 3.47
CA ALA A 176 -1.72 -12.04 3.51
C ALA A 176 -2.01 -13.55 3.65
N LYS A 177 -1.93 -14.30 2.55
CA LYS A 177 -2.28 -15.72 2.54
C LYS A 177 -1.00 -16.52 2.72
N LEU A 178 -0.85 -17.25 3.82
CA LEU A 178 0.00 -18.45 3.99
C LEU A 178 -0.14 -18.96 5.44
N ASP A 179 -0.01 -20.28 5.63
CA ASP A 179 -0.16 -20.96 6.92
C ASP A 179 0.85 -20.51 7.99
N ASN A 180 1.87 -19.72 7.60
CA ASN A 180 2.78 -18.99 8.47
C ASN A 180 3.26 -17.71 7.77
N LEU A 181 2.79 -16.54 8.20
CA LEU A 181 3.30 -15.25 7.69
C LEU A 181 4.73 -15.03 8.16
N THR A 182 5.68 -14.95 7.22
CA THR A 182 7.07 -14.60 7.54
C THR A 182 7.17 -13.12 7.93
N LYS A 183 8.28 -12.77 8.60
CA LYS A 183 8.61 -11.38 8.94
C LYS A 183 8.61 -10.50 7.70
N GLU A 184 9.26 -10.95 6.65
CA GLU A 184 9.46 -10.22 5.41
C GLU A 184 8.12 -9.93 4.74
N GLN A 185 7.20 -10.90 4.75
CA GLN A 185 5.85 -10.71 4.20
C GLN A 185 5.02 -9.71 4.99
N ILE A 186 5.05 -9.79 6.33
CA ILE A 186 4.37 -8.80 7.18
C ILE A 186 4.96 -7.41 6.92
N LYS A 187 6.29 -7.31 6.81
CA LYS A 187 6.96 -6.04 6.50
C LYS A 187 6.58 -5.48 5.15
N GLU A 188 6.52 -6.30 4.09
CA GLU A 188 6.14 -5.88 2.74
C GLU A 188 4.70 -5.36 2.71
N ILE A 189 3.76 -6.10 3.30
CA ILE A 189 2.34 -5.70 3.35
C ILE A 189 2.16 -4.43 4.18
N MET A 190 2.86 -4.33 5.31
CA MET A 190 2.80 -3.14 6.16
C MET A 190 3.52 -1.94 5.53
N GLN A 191 4.55 -2.16 4.71
CA GLN A 191 5.21 -1.11 3.94
C GLN A 191 4.24 -0.49 2.92
N GLU A 192 3.52 -1.33 2.16
CA GLU A 192 2.47 -0.87 1.25
C GLU A 192 1.43 -0.04 2.01
N ALA A 193 0.93 -0.58 3.13
CA ALA A 193 -0.06 0.12 3.96
C ALA A 193 0.46 1.47 4.51
N ARG A 194 1.75 1.57 4.89
CA ARG A 194 2.36 2.82 5.38
C ARG A 194 2.34 3.92 4.33
N LEU A 195 2.63 3.59 3.06
CA LEU A 195 2.53 4.56 1.97
C LEU A 195 1.08 5.01 1.79
N MET A 196 0.16 4.04 1.72
CA MET A 196 -1.26 4.29 1.46
C MET A 196 -1.94 5.15 2.53
N ARG A 197 -1.49 5.11 3.79
CA ARG A 197 -1.99 5.97 4.88
C ARG A 197 -1.88 7.46 4.56
N ASN A 198 -0.94 7.85 3.68
CA ASN A 198 -0.65 9.23 3.35
C ASN A 198 -1.32 9.69 2.04
N PHE A 199 -2.18 8.86 1.44
CA PHE A 199 -2.83 9.14 0.17
C PHE A 199 -4.33 9.45 0.34
N ASP A 200 -4.77 10.54 -0.29
CA ASP A 200 -6.16 10.96 -0.40
C ASP A 200 -6.33 11.74 -1.70
N HIS A 201 -6.73 11.03 -2.76
CA HIS A 201 -6.92 11.61 -4.09
C HIS A 201 -7.94 10.79 -4.89
N ILE A 202 -8.75 11.44 -5.73
CA ILE A 202 -9.85 10.78 -6.47
C ILE A 202 -9.35 9.69 -7.42
N ASN A 203 -8.16 9.87 -8.01
CA ASN A 203 -7.51 8.93 -8.92
C ASN A 203 -6.48 8.02 -8.25
N ILE A 204 -6.52 7.89 -6.92
CA ILE A 204 -5.76 6.90 -6.14
C ILE A 204 -6.76 6.01 -5.40
N VAL A 205 -6.50 4.71 -5.32
CA VAL A 205 -7.36 3.80 -4.56
C VAL A 205 -7.37 4.20 -3.09
N LYS A 206 -8.55 4.46 -2.55
CA LYS A 206 -8.72 4.87 -1.15
C LYS A 206 -8.36 3.73 -0.21
N PHE A 207 -7.56 4.08 0.79
CA PHE A 207 -7.19 3.21 1.90
C PHE A 207 -8.10 3.45 3.12
N TYR A 208 -8.59 2.39 3.74
CA TYR A 208 -9.37 2.48 4.98
C TYR A 208 -8.54 2.16 6.22
N GLY A 209 -7.61 1.21 6.14
CA GLY A 209 -6.85 0.77 7.30
C GLY A 209 -6.29 -0.64 7.18
N VAL A 210 -5.64 -1.09 8.25
CA VAL A 210 -5.12 -2.46 8.40
C VAL A 210 -5.74 -3.11 9.61
N ALA A 211 -6.20 -4.36 9.48
CA ALA A 211 -6.52 -5.20 10.62
C ALA A 211 -5.30 -6.08 10.95
N ALA A 212 -4.52 -5.63 11.93
CA ALA A 212 -3.28 -6.28 12.37
C ALA A 212 -3.38 -6.90 13.78
N GLY A 213 -4.51 -6.74 14.48
CA GLY A 213 -4.65 -7.22 15.86
C GLY A 213 -4.49 -8.74 16.03
N GLN A 214 -4.79 -9.50 14.98
CA GLN A 214 -4.66 -10.95 14.92
C GLN A 214 -4.49 -11.41 13.46
N GLU A 215 -4.28 -12.71 13.26
CA GLU A 215 -4.26 -13.30 11.92
C GLU A 215 -5.70 -13.57 11.41
N PRO A 216 -5.92 -13.52 10.08
CA PRO A 216 -4.96 -13.09 9.06
C PRO A 216 -4.79 -11.57 9.04
N LEU A 217 -3.61 -11.09 8.62
CA LEU A 217 -3.36 -9.67 8.36
C LEU A 217 -4.19 -9.22 7.15
N MET A 218 -4.95 -8.14 7.31
CA MET A 218 -5.85 -7.61 6.28
C MET A 218 -5.56 -6.15 5.97
N VAL A 219 -5.40 -5.81 4.69
CA VAL A 219 -5.33 -4.42 4.20
C VAL A 219 -6.66 -4.08 3.53
N LEU A 220 -7.32 -3.02 4.00
CA LEU A 220 -8.67 -2.64 3.58
C LEU A 220 -8.62 -1.40 2.68
N MET A 221 -9.19 -1.54 1.49
CA MET A 221 -9.22 -0.54 0.43
C MET A 221 -10.64 -0.38 -0.10
N GLU A 222 -10.91 0.71 -0.82
CA GLU A 222 -12.17 0.84 -1.55
C GLU A 222 -12.38 -0.29 -2.56
N LEU A 223 -13.63 -0.76 -2.62
CA LEU A 223 -14.05 -1.65 -3.68
C LEU A 223 -14.37 -0.83 -4.92
N VAL A 224 -13.61 -1.03 -6.00
CA VAL A 224 -13.84 -0.36 -7.29
C VAL A 224 -14.58 -1.30 -8.24
N ASP A 225 -15.81 -0.96 -8.62
CA ASP A 225 -16.80 -1.92 -9.12
C ASP A 225 -16.52 -2.55 -10.49
N CYS A 226 -15.73 -1.94 -11.38
CA CYS A 226 -15.36 -2.58 -12.67
C CYS A 226 -14.03 -3.34 -12.63
N GLY A 227 -13.33 -3.35 -11.49
CA GLY A 227 -12.06 -4.04 -11.31
C GLY A 227 -10.91 -3.41 -12.10
N ALA A 228 -9.92 -4.24 -12.48
CA ALA A 228 -8.74 -3.80 -13.20
C ALA A 228 -9.06 -3.22 -14.59
N LEU A 229 -8.37 -2.14 -14.96
CA LEU A 229 -8.65 -1.35 -16.16
C LEU A 229 -8.37 -2.15 -17.43
N ASP A 230 -7.33 -2.98 -17.45
CA ASP A 230 -7.03 -3.89 -18.56
C ASP A 230 -8.21 -4.83 -18.86
N SER A 231 -8.73 -5.48 -17.83
CA SER A 231 -9.85 -6.41 -17.87
C SER A 231 -11.15 -5.70 -18.25
N TYR A 232 -11.32 -4.45 -17.81
CA TYR A 232 -12.44 -3.61 -18.21
C TYR A 232 -12.39 -3.28 -19.71
N LEU A 233 -11.22 -2.88 -20.23
CA LEU A 233 -11.02 -2.53 -21.63
C LEU A 233 -11.18 -3.72 -22.58
N GLN A 234 -10.77 -4.92 -22.14
CA GLN A 234 -10.92 -6.15 -22.93
C GLN A 234 -12.38 -6.61 -23.06
N LYS A 235 -13.27 -6.25 -22.12
CA LYS A 235 -14.69 -6.63 -22.16
C LYS A 235 -15.51 -5.85 -23.19
N GLY A 236 -15.05 -4.68 -23.61
CA GLY A 236 -15.79 -3.86 -24.56
C GLY A 236 -15.04 -2.61 -24.97
N GLU A 237 -15.04 -2.35 -26.27
CA GLU A 237 -14.38 -1.18 -26.84
C GLU A 237 -15.00 0.12 -26.29
N GLN A 238 -14.13 1.02 -25.83
CA GLN A 238 -14.53 2.33 -25.33
C GLN A 238 -14.32 3.41 -26.41
N PRO A 239 -15.20 4.41 -26.49
CA PRO A 239 -15.02 5.54 -27.40
C PRO A 239 -13.67 6.24 -27.16
N PRO A 240 -13.00 6.76 -28.21
CA PRO A 240 -11.71 7.45 -28.08
C PRO A 240 -11.72 8.58 -27.05
N ALA A 241 -12.81 9.35 -26.95
CA ALA A 241 -12.98 10.41 -25.96
C ALA A 241 -12.91 9.88 -24.52
N ARG A 242 -13.55 8.74 -24.23
CA ARG A 242 -13.53 8.12 -22.91
C ARG A 242 -12.15 7.57 -22.56
N LYS A 243 -11.45 7.00 -23.54
CA LYS A 243 -10.06 6.56 -23.40
C LYS A 243 -9.13 7.72 -23.08
N ALA A 244 -9.27 8.86 -23.77
CA ALA A 244 -8.51 10.06 -23.45
C ALA A 244 -8.75 10.55 -22.01
N ILE A 245 -10.01 10.54 -21.55
CA ILE A 245 -10.35 10.88 -20.16
C ILE A 245 -9.70 9.91 -19.16
N MET A 246 -9.67 8.60 -19.45
CA MET A 246 -8.98 7.61 -18.62
C MET A 246 -7.48 7.91 -18.48
N CYS A 247 -6.81 8.31 -19.57
CA CYS A 247 -5.40 8.72 -19.53
C CYS A 247 -5.19 9.95 -18.63
N VAL A 248 -6.04 10.98 -18.76
CA VAL A 248 -5.97 12.20 -17.93
C VAL A 248 -6.20 11.89 -16.44
N GLN A 249 -7.16 11.01 -16.14
CA GLN A 249 -7.40 10.56 -14.77
C GLN A 249 -6.19 9.82 -14.19
N ALA A 250 -5.59 8.91 -14.97
CA ALA A 250 -4.36 8.22 -14.55
C ALA A 250 -3.20 9.20 -14.32
N SER A 251 -3.03 10.21 -15.19
CA SER A 251 -1.96 11.21 -15.02
C SER A 251 -2.10 12.02 -13.74
N PHE A 252 -3.33 12.41 -13.36
CA PHE A 252 -3.55 13.10 -12.08
C PHE A 252 -3.20 12.23 -10.87
N GLY A 253 -3.47 10.93 -10.92
CA GLY A 253 -3.03 9.99 -9.89
C GLY A 253 -1.50 9.93 -9.78
N ILE A 254 -0.81 9.81 -10.91
CA ILE A 254 0.65 9.73 -10.95
C ILE A 254 1.32 11.03 -10.49
N GLU A 255 0.83 12.18 -10.95
CA GLU A 255 1.29 13.50 -10.51
C GLU A 255 1.15 13.65 -8.98
N TYR A 256 0.00 13.25 -8.43
CA TYR A 256 -0.23 13.29 -6.99
C TYR A 256 0.81 12.46 -6.21
N LEU A 257 1.17 11.27 -6.70
CA LEU A 257 2.23 10.46 -6.08
C LEU A 257 3.59 11.14 -6.18
N HIS A 258 3.92 11.75 -7.31
CA HIS A 258 5.20 12.43 -7.53
C HIS A 258 5.35 13.67 -6.65
N VAL A 259 4.28 14.45 -6.45
CA VAL A 259 4.25 15.58 -5.49
C VAL A 259 4.51 15.11 -4.05
N LYS A 260 4.12 13.88 -3.72
CA LYS A 260 4.43 13.24 -2.43
C LYS A 260 5.78 12.55 -2.38
N ASN A 261 6.64 12.73 -3.39
CA ASN A 261 7.91 12.03 -3.54
C ASN A 261 7.75 10.51 -3.48
N VAL A 262 6.74 9.96 -4.15
CA VAL A 262 6.56 8.50 -4.26
C VAL A 262 6.81 8.08 -5.70
N ILE A 263 7.64 7.06 -5.89
CA ILE A 263 7.84 6.38 -7.18
C ILE A 263 7.03 5.08 -7.13
N HIS A 264 6.10 4.90 -8.08
CA HIS A 264 5.21 3.75 -8.07
C HIS A 264 5.91 2.47 -8.53
N ARG A 265 6.74 2.57 -9.59
CA ARG A 265 7.54 1.48 -10.20
C ARG A 265 6.76 0.37 -10.91
N ASP A 266 5.44 0.46 -10.96
CA ASP A 266 4.58 -0.57 -11.60
C ASP A 266 3.29 0.04 -12.19
N ILE A 267 3.43 1.20 -12.84
CA ILE A 267 2.33 1.82 -13.57
C ILE A 267 1.99 0.96 -14.78
N ALA A 268 0.78 0.40 -14.80
CA ALA A 268 0.26 -0.45 -15.87
C ALA A 268 -1.28 -0.52 -15.79
N ALA A 269 -1.95 -0.90 -16.88
CA ALA A 269 -3.42 -1.00 -16.88
C ALA A 269 -3.95 -2.04 -15.88
N ARG A 270 -3.22 -3.13 -15.64
CA ARG A 270 -3.54 -4.15 -14.60
C ARG A 270 -3.53 -3.61 -13.16
N ASN A 271 -2.77 -2.55 -12.92
CA ASN A 271 -2.62 -1.90 -11.61
C ASN A 271 -3.42 -0.60 -11.52
N CYS A 272 -4.24 -0.31 -12.52
CA CYS A 272 -5.26 0.72 -12.46
C CYS A 272 -6.62 0.04 -12.27
N LEU A 273 -7.48 0.59 -11.43
CA LEU A 273 -8.86 0.17 -11.27
C LEU A 273 -9.81 1.16 -11.96
N TYR A 274 -10.95 0.67 -12.43
CA TYR A 274 -11.99 1.51 -13.04
C TYR A 274 -13.33 1.35 -12.32
N GLY A 275 -13.98 2.45 -11.98
CA GLY A 275 -15.27 2.46 -11.31
C GLY A 275 -15.81 3.88 -11.20
N ASP A 276 -17.13 4.04 -11.19
CA ASP A 276 -17.80 5.35 -11.11
C ASP A 276 -17.28 6.40 -12.12
N GLY A 277 -16.87 5.93 -13.31
CA GLY A 277 -16.31 6.78 -14.35
C GLY A 277 -14.88 7.26 -14.11
N GLN A 278 -14.18 6.76 -13.08
CA GLN A 278 -12.84 7.17 -12.66
C GLN A 278 -11.82 6.05 -12.83
N VAL A 279 -10.63 6.40 -13.33
CA VAL A 279 -9.41 5.59 -13.18
C VAL A 279 -8.76 5.88 -11.83
N LYS A 280 -8.37 4.83 -11.13
CA LYS A 280 -7.72 4.89 -9.82
C LYS A 280 -6.45 4.04 -9.84
N ILE A 281 -5.29 4.65 -9.53
CA ILE A 281 -4.02 3.91 -9.39
C ILE A 281 -4.07 3.07 -8.12
N SER A 282 -3.58 1.84 -8.20
CA SER A 282 -3.62 0.82 -7.15
C SER A 282 -2.34 -0.03 -7.18
N ASP A 283 -2.19 -0.92 -6.19
CA ASP A 283 -1.06 -1.84 -5.99
C ASP A 283 0.28 -1.12 -5.74
N PHE A 284 0.46 -0.68 -4.50
CA PHE A 284 1.66 0.02 -4.05
C PHE A 284 2.72 -0.93 -3.50
N GLY A 285 2.61 -2.24 -3.75
CA GLY A 285 3.53 -3.26 -3.21
C GLY A 285 4.98 -3.08 -3.69
N LEU A 286 5.16 -2.43 -4.85
CA LEU A 286 6.47 -2.02 -5.35
C LEU A 286 6.74 -0.53 -5.15
N SER A 287 5.86 0.27 -4.55
CA SER A 287 6.12 1.70 -4.44
C SER A 287 7.17 2.02 -3.37
N VAL A 288 7.87 3.14 -3.53
CA VAL A 288 8.89 3.63 -2.61
C VAL A 288 8.77 5.15 -2.43
N GLU A 289 9.06 5.62 -1.23
CA GLU A 289 9.24 7.04 -0.95
C GLU A 289 10.67 7.46 -1.29
N GLY A 290 10.83 8.62 -1.92
CA GLY A 290 12.08 9.17 -2.44
C GLY A 290 11.99 9.59 -3.91
N THR A 291 13.07 10.20 -4.39
CA THR A 291 13.19 10.67 -5.79
C THR A 291 14.01 9.74 -6.67
N VAL A 292 14.83 8.87 -6.05
CA VAL A 292 15.68 7.88 -6.70
C VAL A 292 15.66 6.59 -5.89
N TYR A 293 15.56 5.45 -6.57
CA TYR A 293 15.64 4.13 -5.97
C TYR A 293 16.52 3.20 -6.79
N GLN A 294 17.54 2.61 -6.16
CA GLN A 294 18.37 1.56 -6.76
C GLN A 294 17.78 0.19 -6.44
N MET A 295 17.38 -0.55 -7.46
CA MET A 295 16.85 -1.90 -7.31
C MET A 295 17.96 -2.96 -7.29
N ASP A 296 17.73 -4.04 -6.53
CA ASP A 296 18.49 -5.28 -6.67
C ASP A 296 18.28 -5.87 -8.09
N PRO A 297 19.35 -6.05 -8.88
CA PRO A 297 19.27 -6.61 -10.24
C PRO A 297 18.63 -8.00 -10.34
N HIS A 298 18.57 -8.76 -9.24
CA HIS A 298 18.04 -10.13 -9.22
C HIS A 298 16.52 -10.18 -9.01
N ARG A 299 15.88 -9.05 -8.70
CA ARG A 299 14.42 -8.99 -8.54
C ARG A 299 13.72 -9.13 -9.88
N ARG A 300 12.61 -9.87 -9.89
CA ARG A 300 11.72 -9.95 -11.06
C ARG A 300 11.08 -8.58 -11.30
N VAL A 301 11.01 -8.17 -12.57
CA VAL A 301 10.49 -6.86 -12.97
C VAL A 301 9.57 -6.93 -14.19
N PRO A 302 8.63 -5.99 -14.34
CA PRO A 302 7.70 -5.94 -15.47
C PRO A 302 8.37 -5.36 -16.73
N ILE A 303 9.27 -6.13 -17.37
CA ILE A 303 10.16 -5.67 -18.46
C ILE A 303 9.47 -4.80 -19.51
N ARG A 304 8.24 -5.17 -19.93
CA ARG A 304 7.50 -4.45 -20.99
C ARG A 304 7.06 -3.03 -20.61
N TRP A 305 7.06 -2.67 -19.34
CA TRP A 305 6.69 -1.33 -18.84
C TRP A 305 7.90 -0.50 -18.40
N LEU A 306 9.10 -1.09 -18.40
CA LEU A 306 10.29 -0.41 -17.90
C LEU A 306 10.91 0.56 -18.90
N ALA A 307 11.41 1.66 -18.36
CA ALA A 307 12.20 2.64 -19.09
C ALA A 307 13.58 2.06 -19.49
N PRO A 308 14.14 2.47 -20.63
CA PRO A 308 15.40 1.92 -21.14
C PRO A 308 16.57 2.16 -20.17
N GLU A 309 16.58 3.28 -19.44
CA GLU A 309 17.58 3.57 -18.41
C GLU A 309 17.45 2.63 -17.20
N THR A 310 16.23 2.26 -16.79
CA THR A 310 15.98 1.30 -15.70
C THR A 310 16.42 -0.10 -16.11
N LEU A 311 16.22 -0.49 -17.37
CA LEU A 311 16.69 -1.77 -17.91
C LEU A 311 18.23 -1.89 -17.88
N GLN A 312 18.95 -0.77 -17.92
CA GLN A 312 20.41 -0.73 -17.95
C GLN A 312 21.02 -0.56 -16.56
N THR A 313 20.45 0.31 -15.74
CA THR A 313 21.04 0.77 -14.48
C THR A 313 20.33 0.25 -13.24
N PHE A 314 19.13 -0.33 -13.40
CA PHE A 314 18.24 -0.73 -12.30
C PHE A 314 17.84 0.44 -11.39
N ILE A 315 17.94 1.67 -11.89
CA ILE A 315 17.53 2.89 -11.20
C ILE A 315 16.10 3.24 -11.60
N TYR A 316 15.29 3.51 -10.58
CA TYR A 316 13.95 4.06 -10.70
C TYR A 316 13.95 5.52 -10.25
N THR A 317 13.23 6.35 -10.99
CA THR A 317 12.94 7.75 -10.65
C THR A 317 11.49 8.06 -11.01
N GLN A 318 10.99 9.24 -10.65
CA GLN A 318 9.68 9.69 -11.12
C GLN A 318 9.56 9.69 -12.66
N LYS A 319 10.66 9.95 -13.40
CA LYS A 319 10.66 9.89 -14.87
C LYS A 319 10.45 8.47 -15.42
N THR A 320 10.82 7.44 -14.66
CA THR A 320 10.56 6.05 -15.04
C THR A 320 9.07 5.69 -14.94
N ASP A 321 8.32 6.30 -14.01
CA ASP A 321 6.85 6.20 -13.99
C ASP A 321 6.21 6.94 -15.17
N VAL A 322 6.80 8.06 -15.63
CA VAL A 322 6.33 8.79 -16.83
C VAL A 322 6.49 7.93 -18.09
N TRP A 323 7.58 7.18 -18.21
CA TRP A 323 7.72 6.19 -19.29
C TRP A 323 6.61 5.13 -19.21
N ALA A 324 6.41 4.55 -18.03
CA ALA A 324 5.39 3.54 -17.81
C ALA A 324 3.96 4.08 -18.06
N PHE A 325 3.70 5.37 -17.80
CA PHE A 325 2.48 6.06 -18.18
C PHE A 325 2.25 6.10 -19.70
N GLY A 326 3.31 6.28 -20.49
CA GLY A 326 3.24 6.17 -21.95
C GLY A 326 2.79 4.78 -22.40
N ILE A 327 3.29 3.73 -21.76
CA ILE A 327 2.86 2.34 -21.99
C ILE A 327 1.40 2.13 -21.54
N LEU A 328 0.99 2.68 -20.40
CA LEU A 328 -0.40 2.64 -19.93
C LEU A 328 -1.35 3.30 -20.94
N CYS A 329 -0.98 4.44 -21.51
CA CYS A 329 -1.77 5.08 -22.57
C CYS A 329 -1.89 4.16 -23.79
N TRP A 330 -0.80 3.50 -24.20
CA TRP A 330 -0.82 2.50 -25.27
C TRP A 330 -1.79 1.36 -24.96
N GLU A 331 -1.78 0.83 -23.72
CA GLU A 331 -2.70 -0.23 -23.27
C GLU A 331 -4.15 0.25 -23.37
N ILE A 332 -4.46 1.46 -22.90
CA ILE A 332 -5.82 2.04 -22.94
C ILE A 332 -6.34 2.14 -24.38
N PHE A 333 -5.52 2.66 -25.29
CA PHE A 333 -5.93 2.79 -26.69
C PHE A 333 -5.99 1.45 -27.43
N SER A 334 -5.19 0.48 -27.01
CA SER A 334 -5.16 -0.89 -27.55
C SER A 334 -6.17 -1.83 -26.89
N ASN A 335 -7.15 -1.31 -26.14
CA ASN A 335 -8.19 -2.09 -25.45
C ASN A 335 -7.62 -3.13 -24.44
N GLY A 336 -6.60 -2.73 -23.67
CA GLY A 336 -5.99 -3.57 -22.65
C GLY A 336 -5.15 -4.72 -23.19
N GLN A 337 -4.66 -4.62 -24.43
CA GLN A 337 -3.68 -5.58 -24.96
C GLN A 337 -2.37 -5.52 -24.18
N GLU A 338 -1.67 -6.64 -24.11
CA GLU A 338 -0.31 -6.68 -23.56
C GLU A 338 0.64 -5.89 -24.48
N PRO A 339 1.52 -5.02 -23.93
CA PRO A 339 2.49 -4.28 -24.71
C PRO A 339 3.47 -5.20 -25.47
N TYR A 340 3.88 -4.75 -26.67
CA TYR A 340 4.78 -5.51 -27.54
C TYR A 340 4.28 -6.94 -27.86
N PRO A 341 3.04 -7.10 -28.37
CA PRO A 341 2.47 -8.42 -28.61
C PRO A 341 3.31 -9.20 -29.63
N GLY A 342 3.54 -10.48 -29.33
CA GLY A 342 4.37 -11.38 -30.14
C GLY A 342 5.88 -11.32 -29.85
N LEU A 343 6.34 -10.43 -28.97
CA LEU A 343 7.72 -10.44 -28.48
C LEU A 343 7.77 -11.08 -27.10
N SER A 344 8.78 -11.89 -26.83
CA SER A 344 9.14 -12.32 -25.48
C SER A 344 9.68 -11.14 -24.64
N PRO A 345 9.73 -11.28 -23.30
CA PRO A 345 10.35 -10.26 -22.45
C PRO A 345 11.81 -9.97 -22.82
N ALA A 346 12.59 -10.99 -23.21
CA ALA A 346 13.99 -10.83 -23.61
C ALA A 346 14.13 -10.07 -24.95
N GLU A 347 13.29 -10.38 -25.93
CA GLU A 347 13.27 -9.63 -27.20
C GLU A 347 12.80 -8.19 -26.99
N THR A 348 11.81 -7.99 -26.12
CA THR A 348 11.33 -6.65 -25.75
C THR A 348 12.45 -5.85 -25.10
N PHE A 349 13.18 -6.45 -24.15
CA PHE A 349 14.35 -5.84 -23.52
C PHE A 349 15.36 -5.35 -24.56
N GLN A 350 15.76 -6.23 -25.49
CA GLN A 350 16.77 -5.90 -26.49
C GLN A 350 16.29 -4.76 -27.40
N LYS A 351 15.06 -4.84 -27.90
CA LYS A 351 14.51 -3.83 -28.81
C LYS A 351 14.31 -2.48 -28.12
N VAL A 352 13.77 -2.45 -26.91
CA VAL A 352 13.54 -1.20 -26.16
C VAL A 352 14.89 -0.54 -25.83
N LYS A 353 15.91 -1.33 -25.48
CA LYS A 353 17.27 -0.84 -25.26
C LYS A 353 17.87 -0.20 -26.53
N GLU A 354 17.51 -0.70 -27.70
CA GLU A 354 17.89 -0.15 -29.02
C GLU A 354 17.01 1.02 -29.48
N GLY A 355 16.06 1.49 -28.66
CA GLY A 355 15.19 2.63 -28.96
C GLY A 355 13.90 2.28 -29.71
N TYR A 356 13.54 1.00 -29.82
CA TYR A 356 12.26 0.58 -30.40
C TYR A 356 11.09 0.95 -29.48
N LEU A 357 10.15 1.72 -30.02
CA LEU A 357 8.86 2.02 -29.40
C LEU A 357 7.74 1.60 -30.36
N ARG A 358 6.76 0.84 -29.85
CA ARG A 358 5.65 0.35 -30.67
C ARG A 358 4.47 1.31 -30.60
N GLN A 359 4.03 1.84 -31.74
CA GLN A 359 2.75 2.55 -31.85
C GLN A 359 1.59 1.55 -31.92
N PRO A 360 0.39 1.85 -31.39
CA PRO A 360 -0.76 0.97 -31.58
C PRO A 360 -1.13 0.85 -33.05
N SER A 361 -1.48 -0.35 -33.50
CA SER A 361 -1.77 -0.64 -34.93
C SER A 361 -2.96 0.14 -35.51
N ARG A 362 -3.82 0.71 -34.67
CA ARG A 362 -4.94 1.58 -35.09
C ARG A 362 -4.54 3.05 -35.31
N TRP A 363 -3.27 3.41 -35.18
CA TRP A 363 -2.79 4.80 -35.27
C TRP A 363 -2.28 5.19 -36.66
N THR A 364 -2.65 4.40 -37.67
CA THR A 364 -2.21 4.55 -39.05
C THR A 364 -2.99 5.61 -39.84
N SER A 365 -4.05 6.20 -39.28
CA SER A 365 -4.82 7.24 -39.93
C SER A 365 -4.33 8.63 -39.51
N THR A 366 -3.79 9.40 -40.45
CA THR A 366 -3.47 10.83 -40.29
C THR A 366 -4.69 11.72 -40.03
N GLN A 367 -5.90 11.14 -40.05
CA GLN A 367 -7.15 11.81 -39.72
C GLN A 367 -7.63 11.54 -38.28
N ASP A 368 -6.98 10.62 -37.55
CA ASP A 368 -7.24 10.50 -36.13
C ASP A 368 -6.57 11.67 -35.39
N PRO A 369 -7.21 12.29 -34.39
CA PRO A 369 -6.59 13.38 -33.62
C PRO A 369 -5.44 12.93 -32.71
N ILE A 370 -5.20 11.62 -32.61
CA ILE A 370 -4.35 10.97 -31.60
C ILE A 370 -2.88 10.77 -32.05
N PRO A 371 -2.55 10.49 -33.33
CA PRO A 371 -1.16 10.38 -33.78
C PRO A 371 -0.34 11.64 -33.50
N GLY A 372 -0.92 12.85 -33.58
CA GLY A 372 -0.20 14.09 -33.29
C GLY A 372 0.24 14.25 -31.83
N VAL A 373 -0.53 13.69 -30.89
CA VAL A 373 -0.28 13.79 -29.44
C VAL A 373 0.90 12.93 -28.99
N PHE A 374 1.18 11.82 -29.68
CA PHE A 374 2.30 10.94 -29.34
C PHE A 374 3.38 10.81 -30.42
N ALA A 375 3.17 11.39 -31.62
CA ALA A 375 4.23 11.56 -32.60
C ALA A 375 5.24 12.62 -32.13
N ASP A 376 4.78 13.59 -31.34
CA ASP A 376 5.68 14.52 -30.67
C ASP A 376 6.24 13.86 -29.40
N LYS A 377 7.44 13.29 -29.54
CA LYS A 377 8.23 12.73 -28.43
C LYS A 377 8.47 13.74 -27.30
N SER A 378 8.19 15.04 -27.48
CA SER A 378 8.30 16.05 -26.43
C SER A 378 7.02 16.26 -25.62
N ALA A 379 5.85 15.86 -26.13
CA ALA A 379 4.55 16.11 -25.50
C ALA A 379 4.21 15.19 -24.32
N ILE A 380 4.82 13.99 -24.27
CA ILE A 380 4.58 12.98 -23.22
C ILE A 380 5.48 13.20 -21.99
N PHE A 381 6.61 13.92 -22.14
CA PHE A 381 7.72 13.88 -21.19
C PHE A 381 8.02 15.19 -20.45
N GLY A 382 7.17 16.20 -20.54
CA GLY A 382 7.33 17.45 -19.81
C GLY A 382 6.35 17.59 -18.65
N PHE A 383 6.81 17.62 -17.40
CA PHE A 383 6.00 18.02 -16.23
C PHE A 383 6.84 18.92 -15.30
N ASP A 384 6.36 20.15 -15.01
CA ASP A 384 6.80 20.97 -13.85
C ASP A 384 6.00 22.27 -13.59
N THR A 385 5.72 23.19 -14.52
CA THR A 385 5.56 24.61 -14.07
C THR A 385 4.23 25.35 -14.21
N GLN A 386 3.23 24.93 -15.00
CA GLN A 386 2.03 25.76 -15.23
C GLN A 386 0.81 25.49 -14.33
N PHE A 387 0.76 24.39 -13.57
CA PHE A 387 -0.45 24.06 -12.78
C PHE A 387 -0.54 24.73 -11.40
N LYS A 388 0.58 25.23 -10.86
CA LYS A 388 0.60 25.88 -9.53
C LYS A 388 -0.22 27.18 -9.44
N GLN A 389 -0.65 27.76 -10.55
CA GLN A 389 -1.34 29.06 -10.57
C GLN A 389 -2.87 28.99 -10.69
N HIS A 390 -3.49 27.84 -11.01
CA HIS A 390 -4.91 27.82 -11.39
C HIS A 390 -5.82 26.91 -10.55
N ASN A 391 -5.30 26.15 -9.57
CA ASN A 391 -6.12 25.20 -8.80
C ASN A 391 -6.02 25.33 -7.27
N THR A 392 -5.52 26.47 -6.78
CA THR A 392 -5.59 26.83 -5.37
C THR A 392 -6.48 28.05 -5.19
N ASP A 393 -7.54 27.91 -4.39
CA ASP A 393 -8.16 29.10 -3.81
C ASP A 393 -7.22 29.71 -2.76
N LYS A 394 -7.55 30.90 -2.24
CA LYS A 394 -6.72 31.64 -1.29
C LYS A 394 -6.44 30.90 0.03
N ASN A 395 -7.03 29.71 0.24
CA ASN A 395 -6.89 28.89 1.44
C ASN A 395 -6.26 27.50 1.18
N GLY A 396 -5.85 27.19 -0.06
CA GLY A 396 -5.12 25.96 -0.38
C GLY A 396 -5.98 24.68 -0.40
N ALA A 397 -7.31 24.79 -0.55
CA ALA A 397 -8.18 23.64 -0.76
C ALA A 397 -8.45 23.41 -2.26
N PHE A 398 -8.37 22.15 -2.72
CA PHE A 398 -8.75 21.77 -4.08
C PHE A 398 -10.28 21.77 -4.20
N THR A 399 -10.85 22.71 -4.96
CA THR A 399 -12.28 22.70 -5.27
C THR A 399 -12.56 21.76 -6.43
N ALA A 400 -13.12 20.58 -6.12
CA ALA A 400 -13.67 19.67 -7.12
C ALA A 400 -14.90 20.31 -7.79
N GLY A 401 -14.80 20.65 -9.07
CA GLY A 401 -15.96 21.05 -9.85
C GLY A 401 -15.68 22.07 -10.94
N HIS A 402 -15.00 21.65 -12.00
CA HIS A 402 -15.21 22.28 -13.31
C HIS A 402 -15.63 21.19 -14.30
N LYS A 403 -16.86 21.33 -14.84
CA LYS A 403 -17.29 20.58 -16.02
C LYS A 403 -16.39 20.97 -17.17
N ILE A 404 -15.52 20.07 -17.62
CA ILE A 404 -14.76 20.24 -18.85
C ILE A 404 -15.75 20.06 -20.01
N ASN A 405 -16.37 21.16 -20.47
CA ASN A 405 -17.24 21.21 -21.65
C ASN A 405 -16.41 21.24 -22.94
N SER A 406 -15.49 20.29 -23.13
CA SER A 406 -14.75 20.10 -24.38
C SER A 406 -15.11 18.74 -24.96
N THR A 407 -15.81 18.73 -26.10
CA THR A 407 -16.10 17.52 -26.88
C THR A 407 -14.94 17.09 -27.77
N ASN A 408 -13.80 17.79 -27.71
CA ASN A 408 -12.63 17.53 -28.54
C ASN A 408 -11.53 16.78 -27.74
N PRO A 409 -11.33 15.46 -27.99
CA PRO A 409 -10.33 14.65 -27.30
C PRO A 409 -8.91 15.19 -27.48
N THR A 410 -8.60 15.83 -28.61
CA THR A 410 -7.28 16.43 -28.87
C THR A 410 -6.97 17.57 -27.92
N ALA A 411 -7.96 18.40 -27.61
CA ALA A 411 -7.80 19.55 -26.73
C ALA A 411 -7.63 19.13 -25.26
N LEU A 412 -8.25 18.02 -24.85
CA LEU A 412 -8.11 17.45 -23.51
C LEU A 412 -6.71 16.87 -23.25
N VAL A 413 -6.08 16.27 -24.27
CA VAL A 413 -4.72 15.74 -24.14
C VAL A 413 -3.65 16.81 -24.41
N ALA A 414 -3.94 17.81 -25.26
CA ALA A 414 -3.07 18.98 -25.45
C ALA A 414 -3.09 19.97 -24.26
N ALA A 415 -4.09 19.87 -23.37
CA ALA A 415 -4.17 20.68 -22.15
C ALA A 415 -3.38 20.08 -20.96
N ILE A 416 -2.69 18.96 -21.17
CA ILE A 416 -1.75 18.40 -20.19
C ILE A 416 -0.48 19.29 -20.21
N PRO A 417 -0.10 19.95 -19.09
CA PRO A 417 0.96 20.96 -19.10
C PRO A 417 2.36 20.34 -19.27
N THR A 418 3.08 20.78 -20.30
CA THR A 418 4.49 20.45 -20.61
C THR A 418 5.49 21.31 -19.83
N PRO A 419 6.58 20.74 -19.27
CA PRO A 419 7.93 21.30 -19.49
C PRO A 419 9.18 20.37 -19.34
N ILE A 420 10.21 20.81 -20.08
CA ILE A 420 11.68 20.69 -19.96
C ILE A 420 12.38 19.41 -20.45
N TYR A 421 13.08 19.61 -21.58
CA TYR A 421 14.11 18.78 -22.19
C TYR A 421 15.24 18.40 -21.22
N ILE A 422 15.61 17.13 -21.20
CA ILE A 422 17.01 16.73 -21.06
C ILE A 422 17.33 15.80 -22.23
N LEU A 423 17.96 16.36 -23.25
CA LEU A 423 18.68 15.56 -24.26
C LEU A 423 19.97 15.01 -23.61
N PRO A 424 20.42 13.81 -24.01
CA PRO A 424 21.62 13.19 -23.45
C PRO A 424 22.88 13.92 -23.93
N SER A 425 23.85 14.08 -23.03
CA SER A 425 25.27 14.20 -23.37
C SER A 425 25.91 12.83 -23.38
#